data_AF-A0A1W9M039-F1
#
_entry.id   AF-A0A1W9M039-F1
#
_cell.length_a   1.000
_cell.length_b   1.000
_cell.length_c   1.000
_cell.angle_alpha   90.00
_cell.angle_beta   90.00
_cell.angle_gamma   90.00
#
_symmetry.space_group_name_H-M   'P 1'
#
loop_
_entity.id
_entity.type
_entity.pdbx_description
1 polymer ?
#
loop_
_entity_poly.entity_id
_entity_poly.type
_entity_poly.pdbx_seq_one_letter_code
_entity_poly.pdbx_strand_id
1 'polypeptide(L)'
;MIPGGKGGIIMVAGLQGLEKKFEKLETRTDSLETLLGQFIVSVNGALIRLENSVDRLERSIEQFREEVRADTKAFKEGVRADTEAFKERVKADTEAFKERVKADTEAFKEGVKADTEAFKEGVRADTEAFKEGVKADTEAFREEMKADTKKHREEMNKKWGDLANKMGTLVEDMVAPNMPEIALRYFGDEAFDFFAVRLMKRKTGESSVRREFDIIAVSARNFYIAETKSKPKPEHVGAYAAVLEELP
;
A
#
# COMPACT_ATOMS: atom_id res chain seq x y z
N MET A 1 77.34 -146.94 57.81
CA MET A 1 75.86 -146.86 57.76
C MET A 1 75.45 -145.43 58.07
N ILE A 2 74.93 -144.71 57.07
CA ILE A 2 74.26 -143.40 57.20
C ILE A 2 72.75 -143.69 57.36
N PRO A 3 72.01 -142.96 58.21
CA PRO A 3 70.96 -142.04 57.71
C PRO A 3 70.87 -140.74 58.56
N GLY A 4 70.50 -139.56 58.08
CA GLY A 4 69.74 -139.18 56.89
C GLY A 4 68.37 -138.60 57.28
N GLY A 5 68.19 -137.27 57.21
CA GLY A 5 66.87 -136.65 56.97
C GLY A 5 66.20 -135.90 58.13
N LYS A 6 66.48 -134.59 58.29
CA LYS A 6 65.52 -133.58 58.82
C LYS A 6 65.71 -132.16 58.25
N GLY A 7 66.82 -131.84 57.57
CA GLY A 7 67.06 -130.53 56.95
C GLY A 7 66.21 -130.20 55.72
N GLY A 8 65.55 -131.20 55.10
CA GLY A 8 64.76 -131.00 53.89
C GLY A 8 63.42 -130.29 54.11
N ILE A 9 62.78 -130.43 55.27
CA ILE A 9 61.38 -130.00 55.45
C ILE A 9 61.26 -128.48 55.65
N ILE A 10 62.23 -127.83 56.32
CA ILE A 10 62.20 -126.38 56.58
C ILE A 10 62.58 -125.58 55.31
N MET A 11 63.52 -126.07 54.50
CA MET A 11 63.82 -125.47 53.19
C MET A 11 62.64 -125.58 52.22
N VAL A 12 61.91 -126.71 52.23
CA VAL A 12 60.75 -126.93 51.35
C VAL A 12 59.59 -125.98 51.67
N ALA A 13 59.30 -125.71 52.95
CA ALA A 13 58.26 -124.75 53.34
C ALA A 13 58.63 -123.28 52.99
N GLY A 14 59.91 -122.92 53.10
CA GLY A 14 60.43 -121.61 52.67
C GLY A 14 60.35 -121.42 51.14
N LEU A 15 60.63 -122.47 50.37
CA LEU A 15 60.47 -122.49 48.91
C LEU A 15 59.00 -122.30 48.50
N GLN A 16 58.07 -123.05 49.11
CA GLN A 16 56.64 -122.96 48.81
C GLN A 16 56.05 -121.57 49.12
N GLY A 17 56.53 -120.91 50.18
CA GLY A 17 56.14 -119.53 50.51
C GLY A 17 56.68 -118.48 49.53
N LEU A 18 57.84 -118.75 48.91
CA LEU A 18 58.44 -117.90 47.89
C LEU A 18 57.72 -118.05 46.54
N GLU A 19 57.39 -119.29 46.15
CA GLU A 19 56.62 -119.60 44.94
C GLU A 19 55.26 -118.90 44.95
N LYS A 20 54.51 -118.97 46.05
CA LYS A 20 53.23 -118.24 46.20
C LYS A 20 53.37 -116.72 46.10
N LYS A 21 54.48 -116.15 46.58
CA LYS A 21 54.74 -114.70 46.45
C LYS A 21 55.09 -114.33 45.02
N PHE A 22 55.83 -115.18 44.32
CA PHE A 22 56.20 -115.01 42.92
C PHE A 22 54.96 -115.06 42.02
N GLU A 23 54.10 -116.06 42.20
CA GLU A 23 52.83 -116.21 41.47
C GLU A 23 51.86 -115.03 41.73
N LYS A 24 51.82 -114.52 42.98
CA LYS A 24 51.09 -113.29 43.32
C LYS A 24 51.69 -112.02 42.70
N LEU A 25 53.00 -112.01 42.47
CA LEU A 25 53.69 -110.91 41.79
C LEU A 25 53.40 -110.96 40.29
N GLU A 26 53.47 -112.13 39.67
CA GLU A 26 53.17 -112.37 38.26
C GLU A 26 51.73 -111.95 37.93
N THR A 27 50.74 -112.43 38.70
CA THR A 27 49.32 -112.02 38.54
C THR A 27 49.09 -110.52 38.72
N ARG A 28 49.84 -109.86 39.61
CA ARG A 28 49.78 -108.39 39.77
C ARG A 28 50.44 -107.67 38.60
N THR A 29 51.53 -108.21 38.06
CA THR A 29 52.19 -107.69 36.85
C THR A 29 51.25 -107.80 35.65
N ASP A 30 50.62 -108.94 35.42
CA ASP A 30 49.65 -109.13 34.34
C ASP A 30 48.45 -108.16 34.44
N SER A 31 47.95 -107.98 35.68
CA SER A 31 46.88 -107.03 35.95
C SER A 31 47.33 -105.58 35.72
N LEU A 32 48.58 -105.23 36.08
CA LEU A 32 49.15 -103.92 35.83
C LEU A 32 49.33 -103.67 34.34
N GLU A 33 49.84 -104.64 33.58
CA GLU A 33 49.99 -104.55 32.12
C GLU A 33 48.64 -104.36 31.42
N THR A 34 47.60 -105.08 31.88
CA THR A 34 46.24 -104.93 31.36
C THR A 34 45.68 -103.53 31.64
N LEU A 35 45.82 -103.04 32.87
CA LEU A 35 45.39 -101.69 33.25
C LEU A 35 46.18 -100.62 32.50
N LEU A 36 47.47 -100.82 32.30
CA LEU A 36 48.32 -99.91 31.51
C LEU A 36 47.84 -99.87 30.07
N GLY A 37 47.57 -101.03 29.47
CA GLY A 37 47.03 -101.14 28.10
C GLY A 37 45.70 -100.40 27.96
N GLN A 38 44.75 -100.62 28.88
CA GLN A 38 43.47 -99.91 28.90
C GLN A 38 43.65 -98.40 29.09
N PHE A 39 44.55 -97.98 29.99
CA PHE A 39 44.86 -96.57 30.21
C PHE A 39 45.42 -95.92 28.95
N ILE A 40 46.39 -96.56 28.28
CA ILE A 40 47.00 -96.07 27.03
C ILE A 40 45.93 -95.92 25.94
N VAL A 41 45.07 -96.92 25.74
CA VAL A 41 43.99 -96.84 24.75
C VAL A 41 43.00 -95.72 25.09
N SER A 42 42.63 -95.58 26.37
CA SER A 42 41.74 -94.51 26.83
C SER A 42 42.33 -93.12 26.59
N VAL A 43 43.60 -92.92 26.96
CA VAL A 43 44.33 -91.66 26.79
C VAL A 43 44.51 -91.32 25.32
N ASN A 44 44.91 -92.27 24.47
CA ASN A 44 44.99 -92.04 23.02
C ASN A 44 43.62 -91.67 22.43
N GLY A 45 42.55 -92.36 22.85
CA GLY A 45 41.20 -92.01 22.42
C GLY A 45 40.78 -90.60 22.84
N ALA A 46 41.17 -90.16 24.04
CA ALA A 46 40.91 -88.81 24.52
C ALA A 46 41.73 -87.76 23.74
N LEU A 47 43.01 -88.03 23.45
CA LEU A 47 43.88 -87.18 22.65
C LEU A 47 43.34 -86.97 21.23
N ILE A 48 42.95 -88.05 20.54
CA ILE A 48 42.36 -87.97 19.20
C ILE A 48 41.07 -87.12 19.22
N ARG A 49 40.23 -87.28 20.25
CA ARG A 49 39.01 -86.45 20.39
C ARG A 49 39.35 -84.97 20.61
N LEU A 50 40.39 -84.68 21.38
CA LEU A 50 40.85 -83.33 21.65
C LEU A 50 41.41 -82.68 20.38
N GLU A 51 42.27 -83.37 19.63
CA GLU A 51 42.81 -82.89 18.35
C GLU A 51 41.67 -82.57 17.37
N ASN A 52 40.71 -83.48 17.20
CA ASN A 52 39.53 -83.23 16.36
C ASN A 52 38.64 -82.08 16.87
N SER A 53 38.68 -81.77 18.17
CA SER A 53 37.96 -80.63 18.73
C SER A 53 38.69 -79.31 18.45
N VAL A 54 40.02 -79.30 18.57
CA VAL A 54 40.87 -78.15 18.25
C VAL A 54 40.75 -77.82 16.76
N ASP A 55 40.87 -78.81 15.88
CA ASP A 55 40.70 -78.64 14.43
C ASP A 55 39.32 -78.07 14.05
N ARG A 56 38.27 -78.40 14.81
CA ARG A 56 36.93 -77.84 14.60
C ARG A 56 36.83 -76.41 15.08
N LEU A 57 37.42 -76.10 16.23
CA LEU A 57 37.48 -74.74 16.75
C LEU A 57 38.26 -73.81 15.82
N GLU A 58 39.43 -74.24 15.33
CA GLU A 58 40.23 -73.44 14.39
C GLU A 58 39.45 -73.12 13.12
N ARG A 59 38.76 -74.11 12.53
CA ARG A 59 37.89 -73.87 11.37
C ARG A 59 36.74 -72.91 11.68
N SER A 60 36.11 -73.03 12.85
CA SER A 60 35.04 -72.13 13.27
C SER A 60 35.52 -70.70 13.48
N ILE A 61 36.72 -70.51 14.05
CA ILE A 61 37.33 -69.20 14.26
C ILE A 61 37.67 -68.56 12.91
N GLU A 62 38.17 -69.33 11.95
CA GLU A 62 38.49 -68.82 10.62
C GLU A 62 37.22 -68.39 9.86
N GLN A 63 36.15 -69.20 9.93
CA GLN A 63 34.85 -68.84 9.37
C GLN A 63 34.29 -67.56 9.99
N PHE A 64 34.32 -67.44 11.32
CA PHE A 64 33.87 -66.24 12.01
C PHE A 64 34.68 -65.00 11.63
N ARG A 65 36.01 -65.14 11.46
CA ARG A 65 36.86 -64.03 11.00
C ARG A 65 36.50 -63.57 9.60
N GLU A 66 36.22 -64.49 8.69
CA GLU A 66 35.79 -64.15 7.32
C GLU A 66 34.42 -63.47 7.31
N GLU A 67 33.46 -63.96 8.11
CA GLU A 67 32.15 -63.33 8.26
C GLU A 67 32.26 -61.88 8.79
N VAL A 68 33.02 -61.68 9.87
CA VAL A 68 33.25 -60.34 10.42
C VAL A 68 33.96 -59.42 9.42
N ARG A 69 34.90 -59.94 8.62
CA ARG A 69 35.56 -59.17 7.56
C ARG A 69 34.56 -58.77 6.47
N ALA A 70 33.70 -59.69 6.04
CA ALA A 70 32.69 -59.43 5.04
C ALA A 70 31.69 -58.36 5.52
N ASP A 71 31.17 -58.50 6.74
CA ASP A 71 30.24 -57.55 7.34
C ASP A 71 30.87 -56.17 7.52
N THR A 72 32.12 -56.12 7.98
CA THR A 72 32.85 -54.86 8.13
C THR A 72 33.02 -54.15 6.78
N LYS A 73 33.27 -54.91 5.71
CA LYS A 73 33.40 -54.37 4.36
C LYS A 73 32.05 -53.87 3.85
N ALA A 74 30.99 -54.66 3.99
CA ALA A 74 29.64 -54.29 3.58
C ALA A 74 29.15 -53.03 4.31
N PHE A 75 29.41 -52.94 5.62
CA PHE A 75 29.10 -51.75 6.42
C PHE A 75 29.83 -50.50 5.89
N LYS A 76 31.13 -50.60 5.63
CA LYS A 76 31.91 -49.47 5.08
C LYS A 76 31.40 -49.03 3.70
N GLU A 77 31.04 -49.98 2.85
CA GLU A 77 30.46 -49.69 1.53
C GLU A 77 29.09 -49.02 1.66
N GLY A 78 28.23 -49.50 2.56
CA GLY A 78 26.93 -48.89 2.86
C GLY A 78 27.06 -47.44 3.35
N VAL A 79 27.91 -47.20 4.35
CA VAL A 79 28.16 -45.83 4.86
C VAL A 79 28.69 -44.91 3.76
N ARG A 80 29.55 -45.42 2.87
CA ARG A 80 30.08 -44.62 1.76
C ARG A 80 28.99 -44.30 0.74
N ALA A 81 28.14 -45.26 0.40
CA ALA A 81 27.01 -45.04 -0.51
C ALA A 81 26.03 -44.01 0.06
N ASP A 82 25.66 -44.13 1.34
CA ASP A 82 24.77 -43.18 2.02
C ASP A 82 25.37 -41.77 2.06
N THR A 83 26.68 -41.66 2.29
CA THR A 83 27.39 -40.38 2.30
C THR A 83 27.34 -39.69 0.93
N GLU A 84 27.56 -40.44 -0.15
CA GLU A 84 27.50 -39.89 -1.51
C GLU A 84 26.06 -39.55 -1.90
N ALA A 85 25.08 -40.37 -1.56
CA ALA A 85 23.66 -40.08 -1.78
C ALA A 85 23.23 -38.80 -1.04
N PHE A 86 23.69 -38.61 0.20
CA PHE A 86 23.43 -37.39 0.97
C PHE A 86 24.04 -36.16 0.30
N LYS A 87 25.30 -36.23 -0.17
CA LYS A 87 25.95 -35.12 -0.89
C LYS A 87 25.18 -34.74 -2.15
N GLU A 88 24.76 -35.71 -2.95
CA GLU A 88 24.00 -35.44 -4.17
C GLU A 88 22.64 -34.81 -3.86
N ARG A 89 21.95 -35.28 -2.82
CA ARG A 89 20.70 -34.67 -2.37
C ARG A 89 20.89 -33.21 -1.95
N VAL A 90 21.92 -32.92 -1.15
CA VAL A 90 22.21 -31.55 -0.71
C VAL A 90 22.55 -30.63 -1.89
N LYS A 91 23.31 -31.12 -2.88
CA LYS A 91 23.56 -30.35 -4.11
C LYS A 91 22.26 -30.06 -4.86
N ALA A 92 21.42 -31.06 -5.06
CA ALA A 92 20.14 -30.90 -5.76
C ALA A 92 19.23 -29.89 -5.04
N ASP A 93 19.12 -29.99 -3.71
CA ASP A 93 18.34 -29.06 -2.90
C ASP A 93 18.90 -27.62 -2.98
N THR A 94 20.23 -27.48 -3.02
CA THR A 94 20.90 -26.17 -3.15
C THR A 94 20.61 -25.53 -4.51
N GLU A 95 20.68 -26.29 -5.61
CA GLU A 95 20.37 -25.77 -6.95
C GLU A 95 18.88 -25.44 -7.09
N ALA A 96 17.99 -26.27 -6.55
CA ALA A 96 16.55 -25.99 -6.52
C ALA A 96 16.24 -24.70 -5.72
N PHE A 97 16.92 -24.48 -4.60
CA PHE A 97 16.80 -23.25 -3.82
C PHE A 97 17.26 -22.02 -4.61
N LYS A 98 18.40 -22.08 -5.32
CA LYS A 98 18.89 -20.98 -6.15
C LYS A 98 17.90 -20.62 -7.26
N GLU A 99 17.35 -21.61 -7.96
CA GLU A 99 16.36 -21.37 -9.01
C GLU A 99 15.09 -20.73 -8.45
N ARG A 100 14.62 -21.18 -7.28
CA ARG A 100 13.48 -20.56 -6.61
C ARG A 100 13.73 -19.10 -6.25
N VAL A 101 14.88 -18.79 -5.64
CA VAL A 101 15.24 -17.41 -5.28
C VAL A 101 15.33 -16.52 -6.53
N LYS A 102 15.85 -17.04 -7.63
CA LYS A 102 15.92 -16.31 -8.91
C LYS A 102 14.52 -16.03 -9.46
N ALA A 103 13.63 -17.02 -9.47
CA ALA A 103 12.25 -16.86 -9.89
C ALA A 103 11.50 -15.84 -9.03
N ASP A 104 11.62 -15.93 -7.70
CA ASP A 104 11.00 -14.99 -6.76
C ASP A 104 11.53 -13.55 -6.97
N THR A 105 12.82 -13.41 -7.28
CA THR A 105 13.43 -12.10 -7.56
C THR A 105 12.89 -11.47 -8.85
N GLU A 106 12.73 -12.26 -9.92
CA GLU A 106 12.17 -11.75 -11.17
C GLU A 106 10.68 -11.41 -11.02
N ALA A 107 9.90 -12.24 -10.33
CA ALA A 107 8.49 -11.95 -10.02
C ALA A 107 8.35 -10.66 -9.21
N PHE A 108 9.23 -10.42 -8.24
CA PHE A 108 9.24 -9.17 -7.48
C PHE A 108 9.53 -7.95 -8.36
N LYS A 109 10.52 -8.04 -9.27
CA LYS A 109 10.83 -6.95 -10.22
C LYS A 109 9.65 -6.64 -11.14
N GLU A 110 8.97 -7.66 -11.65
CA GLU A 110 7.78 -7.49 -12.48
C GLU A 110 6.64 -6.83 -11.70
N GLY A 111 6.40 -7.27 -10.46
CA GLY A 111 5.41 -6.66 -9.57
C GLY A 111 5.67 -5.16 -9.34
N VAL A 112 6.90 -4.80 -8.97
CA VAL A 112 7.29 -3.39 -8.77
C VAL A 112 7.11 -2.56 -10.04
N LYS A 113 7.42 -3.13 -11.21
CA LYS A 113 7.23 -2.45 -12.49
C LYS A 113 5.75 -2.21 -12.78
N ALA A 114 4.90 -3.21 -12.54
CA ALA A 114 3.46 -3.08 -12.72
C ALA A 114 2.86 -2.01 -11.79
N ASP A 115 3.24 -2.02 -10.50
CA ASP A 115 2.80 -1.03 -9.52
C ASP A 115 3.23 0.39 -9.91
N THR A 116 4.45 0.53 -10.44
CA THR A 116 4.98 1.83 -10.90
C THR A 116 4.18 2.38 -12.08
N GLU A 117 3.81 1.53 -13.05
CA GLU A 117 3.00 1.97 -14.19
C GLU A 117 1.57 2.30 -13.77
N ALA A 118 0.95 1.48 -12.90
CA ALA A 118 -0.38 1.77 -12.35
C ALA A 118 -0.40 3.10 -11.58
N PHE A 119 0.64 3.38 -10.80
CA PHE A 119 0.79 4.66 -10.11
C PHE A 119 0.89 5.85 -11.08
N LYS A 120 1.68 5.73 -12.15
CA LYS A 120 1.79 6.78 -13.18
C LYS A 120 0.46 7.04 -13.88
N GLU A 121 -0.29 5.99 -14.18
CA GLU A 121 -1.62 6.12 -14.78
C GLU A 121 -2.59 6.82 -13.83
N GLY A 122 -2.61 6.44 -12.55
CA GLY A 122 -3.42 7.09 -11.52
C GLY A 122 -3.12 8.60 -11.42
N VAL A 123 -1.83 8.96 -11.33
CA VAL A 123 -1.43 10.38 -11.27
C VAL A 123 -1.84 11.16 -12.52
N ARG A 124 -1.77 10.54 -13.71
CA ARG A 124 -2.23 11.18 -14.95
C ARG A 124 -3.74 11.41 -14.93
N ALA A 125 -4.52 10.42 -14.52
CA ALA A 125 -5.98 10.53 -14.41
C ALA A 125 -6.37 11.64 -13.43
N ASP A 126 -5.75 11.68 -12.25
CA ASP A 126 -5.99 12.73 -11.25
C ASP A 126 -5.62 14.12 -11.78
N THR A 127 -4.52 14.22 -12.53
CA THR A 127 -4.08 15.48 -13.14
C THR A 127 -5.07 15.99 -14.18
N GLU A 128 -5.61 15.11 -15.03
CA GLU A 128 -6.61 15.50 -16.03
C GLU A 128 -7.94 15.87 -15.36
N ALA A 129 -8.40 15.10 -14.38
CA ALA A 129 -9.59 15.43 -13.59
C ALA A 129 -9.47 16.80 -12.89
N PHE A 130 -8.30 17.10 -12.32
CA PHE A 130 -8.02 18.40 -11.72
C PHE A 130 -8.08 19.53 -12.75
N LYS A 131 -7.48 19.35 -13.94
CA LYS A 131 -7.55 20.37 -15.01
C LYS A 131 -8.98 20.62 -15.48
N GLU A 132 -9.79 19.57 -15.61
CA GLU A 132 -11.19 19.72 -15.98
C GLU A 132 -12.00 20.45 -14.91
N GLY A 133 -11.79 20.11 -13.63
CA GLY A 133 -12.40 20.81 -12.50
C GLY A 133 -12.07 22.31 -12.50
N VAL A 134 -10.79 22.66 -12.65
CA VAL A 134 -10.36 24.07 -12.72
C VAL A 134 -11.00 24.81 -13.89
N LYS A 135 -11.12 24.17 -15.06
CA LYS A 135 -11.79 24.79 -16.22
C LYS A 135 -13.26 25.05 -15.94
N ALA A 136 -13.97 24.06 -15.39
CA ALA A 136 -15.38 24.19 -15.04
C ALA A 136 -15.61 25.31 -14.01
N ASP A 137 -14.78 25.37 -12.97
CA ASP A 137 -14.85 26.42 -11.95
C ASP A 137 -14.58 27.81 -12.55
N THR A 138 -13.61 27.91 -13.46
CA THR A 138 -13.29 29.18 -14.15
C THR A 138 -14.44 29.64 -15.04
N GLU A 139 -15.10 28.73 -15.75
CA GLU A 139 -16.27 29.05 -16.56
C GLU A 139 -17.46 29.47 -15.70
N ALA A 140 -17.74 28.75 -14.62
CA ALA A 140 -18.79 29.09 -13.67
C ALA A 140 -18.59 30.49 -13.07
N PHE A 141 -17.37 30.78 -12.59
CA PHE A 141 -17.01 32.09 -12.07
C PHE A 141 -17.17 33.21 -13.12
N ARG A 142 -16.80 32.95 -14.38
CA ARG A 142 -16.95 33.92 -15.47
C ARG A 142 -18.42 34.24 -15.76
N GLU A 143 -19.29 33.23 -15.74
CA GLU A 143 -20.73 33.42 -15.93
C GLU A 143 -21.37 34.17 -14.75
N GLU A 144 -20.98 33.84 -13.51
CA GLU A 144 -21.40 34.58 -12.32
C GLU A 144 -21.02 36.06 -12.41
N MET A 145 -19.76 36.37 -12.74
CA MET A 145 -19.28 37.75 -12.91
C MET A 145 -20.03 38.51 -14.02
N LYS A 146 -20.38 37.84 -15.13
CA LYS A 146 -21.20 38.45 -16.19
C LYS A 146 -22.60 38.75 -15.69
N ALA A 147 -23.21 37.83 -14.96
CA ALA A 147 -24.56 38.00 -14.40
C ALA A 147 -24.59 39.17 -13.43
N ASP A 148 -23.63 39.25 -12.51
CA ASP A 148 -23.48 40.34 -11.55
C ASP A 148 -23.25 41.68 -12.25
N THR A 149 -22.38 41.71 -13.27
CA THR A 149 -22.15 42.93 -14.06
C THR A 149 -23.42 43.39 -14.77
N LYS A 150 -24.22 42.46 -15.30
CA LYS A 150 -25.49 42.78 -15.95
C LYS A 150 -26.50 43.35 -14.95
N LYS A 151 -26.66 42.68 -13.80
CA LYS A 151 -27.55 43.13 -12.72
C LYS A 151 -27.16 44.53 -12.22
N HIS A 152 -25.87 44.76 -11.98
CA HIS A 152 -25.37 46.07 -11.57
C HIS A 152 -25.66 47.16 -12.61
N ARG A 153 -25.50 46.85 -13.90
CA ARG A 153 -25.84 47.79 -14.99
C ARG A 153 -27.33 48.12 -15.03
N GLU A 154 -28.20 47.12 -14.86
CA GLU A 154 -29.64 47.32 -14.82
C GLU A 154 -30.06 48.18 -13.61
N GLU A 155 -29.48 47.92 -12.44
CA GLU A 155 -29.69 48.74 -11.24
C GLU A 155 -29.21 50.18 -11.44
N MET A 156 -28.04 50.37 -12.06
CA MET A 156 -27.52 51.70 -12.39
C MET A 156 -28.41 52.42 -13.39
N ASN A 157 -28.88 51.75 -14.44
CA ASN A 157 -29.80 52.34 -15.41
C ASN A 157 -31.11 52.78 -14.77
N LYS A 158 -31.66 51.99 -13.83
CA LYS A 158 -32.83 52.40 -13.03
C LYS A 158 -32.52 53.65 -12.21
N LYS A 159 -31.42 53.67 -11.46
CA LYS A 159 -30.99 54.84 -10.67
C LYS A 159 -30.77 56.09 -11.53
N TRP A 160 -30.18 55.95 -12.72
CA TRP A 160 -30.00 57.03 -13.68
C TRP A 160 -31.34 57.53 -14.23
N GLY A 161 -32.29 56.64 -14.52
CA GLY A 161 -33.66 57.00 -14.90
C GLY A 161 -34.39 57.76 -13.80
N ASP A 162 -34.32 57.28 -12.56
CA ASP A 162 -34.90 57.95 -11.40
C ASP A 162 -34.27 59.32 -11.17
N LEU A 163 -32.95 59.45 -11.36
CA LEU A 163 -32.25 60.72 -11.28
C LEU A 163 -32.68 61.66 -12.42
N ALA A 164 -32.82 61.18 -13.65
CA ALA A 164 -33.28 61.97 -14.78
C ALA A 164 -34.71 62.49 -14.56
N ASN A 165 -35.60 61.66 -14.00
CA ASN A 165 -36.94 62.08 -13.62
C ASN A 165 -36.91 63.19 -12.56
N LYS A 166 -36.08 63.06 -11.52
CA LYS A 166 -35.88 64.11 -10.50
C LYS A 166 -35.26 65.38 -11.05
N MET A 167 -34.35 65.27 -12.01
CA MET A 167 -33.79 66.44 -12.70
C MET A 167 -34.87 67.15 -13.53
N GLY A 168 -35.81 66.38 -14.09
CA GLY A 168 -36.99 66.93 -14.76
C GLY A 168 -37.95 67.64 -13.80
N THR A 169 -37.99 67.26 -12.51
CA THR A 169 -38.82 67.94 -11.49
C THR A 169 -38.12 69.12 -10.80
N LEU A 170 -36.90 69.47 -11.22
CA LEU A 170 -36.09 70.50 -10.55
C LEU A 170 -36.74 71.89 -10.65
N VAL A 171 -37.48 72.16 -11.72
CA VAL A 171 -38.25 73.41 -11.88
C VAL A 171 -39.35 73.50 -10.84
N GLU A 172 -40.08 72.41 -10.63
CA GLU A 172 -41.21 72.31 -9.70
C GLU A 172 -40.76 72.33 -8.25
N ASP A 173 -39.67 71.62 -7.95
CA ASP A 173 -39.25 71.36 -6.58
C ASP A 173 -38.29 72.43 -6.04
N MET A 174 -37.56 73.15 -6.91
CA MET A 174 -36.58 74.17 -6.49
C MET A 174 -36.84 75.56 -7.06
N VAL A 175 -37.25 75.70 -8.32
CA VAL A 175 -37.34 77.02 -8.96
C VAL A 175 -38.68 77.69 -8.67
N ALA A 176 -39.78 76.97 -8.87
CA ALA A 176 -41.13 77.48 -8.70
C ALA A 176 -41.46 77.99 -7.29
N PRO A 177 -41.07 77.31 -6.19
CA PRO A 177 -41.33 77.81 -4.83
C PRO A 177 -40.61 79.12 -4.52
N ASN A 178 -39.47 79.38 -5.17
CA ASN A 178 -38.66 80.58 -4.95
C ASN A 178 -39.07 81.76 -5.83
N MET A 179 -39.89 81.55 -6.88
CA MET A 179 -40.31 82.62 -7.79
C MET A 179 -41.06 83.77 -7.10
N PRO A 180 -41.98 83.54 -6.14
CA PRO A 180 -42.59 84.63 -5.37
C PRO A 180 -41.55 85.48 -4.61
N GLU A 181 -40.55 84.86 -3.98
CA GLU A 181 -39.51 85.60 -3.25
C GLU A 181 -38.64 86.42 -4.20
N ILE A 182 -38.31 85.89 -5.38
CA ILE A 182 -37.54 86.59 -6.41
C ILE A 182 -38.32 87.81 -6.92
N ALA A 183 -39.60 87.64 -7.25
CA ALA A 183 -40.47 88.72 -7.72
C ALA A 183 -40.62 89.82 -6.67
N LEU A 184 -40.82 89.46 -5.41
CA LEU A 184 -40.87 90.42 -4.31
C LEU A 184 -39.54 91.17 -4.14
N ARG A 185 -38.42 90.46 -4.07
CA ARG A 185 -37.11 91.07 -3.77
C ARG A 185 -36.59 91.99 -4.87
N TYR A 186 -36.75 91.60 -6.13
CA TYR A 186 -36.14 92.33 -7.26
C TYR A 186 -37.11 93.28 -7.96
N PHE A 187 -38.41 92.99 -7.93
CA PHE A 187 -39.41 93.73 -8.70
C PHE A 187 -40.54 94.30 -7.82
N GLY A 188 -40.55 94.00 -6.52
CA GLY A 188 -41.48 94.59 -5.54
C GLY A 188 -42.92 94.10 -5.69
N ASP A 189 -43.12 92.91 -6.26
CA ASP A 189 -44.46 92.31 -6.42
C ASP A 189 -44.74 91.31 -5.30
N GLU A 190 -45.75 91.63 -4.48
CA GLU A 190 -46.12 90.84 -3.29
C GLU A 190 -46.98 89.60 -3.62
N ALA A 191 -47.68 89.63 -4.75
CA ALA A 191 -48.53 88.53 -5.20
C ALA A 191 -48.63 88.47 -6.73
N PHE A 192 -48.95 87.28 -7.24
CA PHE A 192 -49.28 87.06 -8.65
C PHE A 192 -50.79 86.85 -8.81
N ASP A 193 -51.39 87.51 -9.80
CA ASP A 193 -52.75 87.28 -10.25
C ASP A 193 -52.87 85.95 -11.03
N PHE A 194 -51.76 85.50 -11.62
CA PHE A 194 -51.64 84.21 -12.29
C PHE A 194 -50.27 83.60 -12.02
N PHE A 195 -50.22 82.32 -11.66
CA PHE A 195 -48.97 81.58 -11.51
C PHE A 195 -49.18 80.15 -12.00
N ALA A 196 -48.38 79.71 -12.97
CA ALA A 196 -48.45 78.37 -13.52
C ALA A 196 -47.04 77.82 -13.80
N VAL A 197 -46.86 76.54 -13.52
CA VAL A 197 -45.65 75.77 -13.84
C VAL A 197 -46.00 74.80 -14.98
N ARG A 198 -45.09 74.56 -15.93
CA ARG A 198 -45.30 73.76 -17.15
C ARG A 198 -46.54 74.15 -17.94
N LEU A 199 -46.68 75.45 -18.24
CA LEU A 199 -47.82 75.92 -19.02
C LEU A 199 -47.61 75.63 -20.51
N MET A 200 -48.49 74.81 -21.09
CA MET A 200 -48.54 74.61 -22.54
C MET A 200 -49.38 75.69 -23.21
N LYS A 201 -48.76 76.48 -24.09
CA LYS A 201 -49.44 77.50 -24.89
C LYS A 201 -49.32 77.20 -26.39
N ARG A 202 -50.39 77.41 -27.15
CA ARG A 202 -50.36 77.39 -28.62
C ARG A 202 -49.69 78.66 -29.13
N LYS A 203 -48.85 78.53 -30.15
CA LYS A 203 -48.25 79.68 -30.84
C LYS A 203 -49.34 80.51 -31.51
N THR A 204 -49.26 81.84 -31.37
CA THR A 204 -50.20 82.74 -32.02
C THR A 204 -49.97 82.71 -33.54
N GLY A 205 -51.01 82.43 -34.32
CA GLY A 205 -50.94 82.30 -35.78
C GLY A 205 -50.65 80.89 -36.31
N GLU A 206 -50.15 79.96 -35.49
CA GLU A 206 -49.90 78.56 -35.87
C GLU A 206 -50.42 77.60 -34.80
N SER A 207 -51.70 77.25 -34.90
CA SER A 207 -52.39 76.41 -33.90
C SER A 207 -51.87 74.96 -33.82
N SER A 208 -51.09 74.51 -34.81
CA SER A 208 -50.39 73.22 -34.85
C SER A 208 -49.14 73.20 -33.97
N VAL A 209 -48.59 74.36 -33.62
CA VAL A 209 -47.39 74.46 -32.78
C VAL A 209 -47.80 74.77 -31.34
N ARG A 210 -47.35 73.94 -30.41
CA ARG A 210 -47.49 74.15 -28.97
C ARG A 210 -46.12 74.28 -28.34
N ARG A 211 -45.97 75.19 -27.38
CA ARG A 211 -44.75 75.42 -26.62
C ARG A 211 -45.04 75.27 -25.13
N GLU A 212 -44.12 74.61 -24.43
CA GLU A 212 -44.10 74.51 -22.98
C GLU A 212 -43.29 75.68 -22.41
N PHE A 213 -43.80 76.29 -21.36
CA PHE A 213 -43.09 77.28 -20.56
C PHE A 213 -42.92 76.72 -19.16
N ASP A 214 -41.68 76.72 -18.67
CA ASP A 214 -41.33 76.16 -17.36
C ASP A 214 -42.10 76.85 -16.23
N ILE A 215 -42.09 78.19 -16.17
CA ILE A 215 -42.93 78.97 -15.25
C ILE A 215 -43.45 80.22 -15.95
N ILE A 216 -44.74 80.51 -15.80
CA ILE A 216 -45.34 81.81 -16.14
C ILE A 216 -46.01 82.38 -14.89
N ALA A 217 -45.68 83.62 -14.55
CA ALA A 217 -46.37 84.37 -13.51
C ALA A 217 -46.75 85.77 -13.99
N VAL A 218 -47.88 86.29 -13.53
CA VAL A 218 -48.36 87.62 -13.87
C VAL A 218 -48.77 88.31 -12.58
N SER A 219 -48.23 89.49 -12.34
CA SER A 219 -48.70 90.42 -11.31
C SER A 219 -49.49 91.55 -11.96
N ALA A 220 -50.02 92.45 -11.13
CA ALA A 220 -50.71 93.65 -11.61
C ALA A 220 -49.86 94.56 -12.51
N ARG A 221 -48.52 94.41 -12.49
CA ARG A 221 -47.58 95.29 -13.21
C ARG A 221 -46.60 94.57 -14.12
N ASN A 222 -46.25 93.32 -13.79
CA ASN A 222 -45.15 92.62 -14.43
C ASN A 222 -45.59 91.24 -14.92
N PHE A 223 -45.00 90.84 -16.05
CA PHE A 223 -45.14 89.51 -16.61
C PHE A 223 -43.80 88.78 -16.48
N TYR A 224 -43.82 87.63 -15.81
CA TYR A 224 -42.65 86.83 -15.51
C TYR A 224 -42.71 85.53 -16.30
N ILE A 225 -41.59 85.22 -16.95
CA ILE A 225 -41.35 83.87 -17.45
C ILE A 225 -39.98 83.44 -16.94
N ALA A 226 -39.93 82.25 -16.33
CA ALA A 226 -38.68 81.62 -15.96
C ALA A 226 -38.53 80.32 -16.75
N GLU A 227 -37.37 80.17 -17.38
CA GLU A 227 -36.94 78.98 -18.09
C GLU A 227 -35.70 78.43 -17.37
N THR A 228 -35.72 77.15 -17.04
CA THR A 228 -34.63 76.48 -16.34
C THR A 228 -33.80 75.69 -17.33
N LYS A 229 -32.54 76.07 -17.49
CA LYS A 229 -31.56 75.30 -18.27
C LYS A 229 -30.51 74.69 -17.36
N SER A 230 -30.13 73.44 -17.63
CA SER A 230 -29.05 72.75 -16.92
C SER A 230 -27.70 73.48 -17.03
N LYS A 231 -27.50 74.28 -18.08
CA LYS A 231 -26.35 75.19 -18.27
C LYS A 231 -26.84 76.53 -18.85
N PRO A 232 -27.17 77.54 -18.04
CA PRO A 232 -27.64 78.83 -18.54
C PRO A 232 -26.48 79.59 -19.23
N LYS A 233 -26.77 80.20 -20.40
CA LYS A 233 -25.84 81.04 -21.16
C LYS A 233 -26.52 82.35 -21.54
N PRO A 234 -25.82 83.49 -21.63
CA PRO A 234 -26.41 84.77 -22.03
C PRO A 234 -27.14 84.71 -23.38
N GLU A 235 -26.62 83.92 -24.32
CA GLU A 235 -27.21 83.69 -25.66
C GLU A 235 -28.63 83.11 -25.60
N HIS A 236 -28.95 82.33 -24.56
CA HIS A 236 -30.28 81.77 -24.38
C HIS A 236 -31.32 82.85 -24.07
N VAL A 237 -30.93 83.94 -23.42
CA VAL A 237 -31.85 85.05 -23.09
C VAL A 237 -32.34 85.74 -24.36
N GLY A 238 -31.43 85.98 -25.32
CA GLY A 238 -31.78 86.61 -26.60
C GLY A 238 -32.69 85.72 -27.45
N ALA A 239 -32.37 84.42 -27.55
CA ALA A 239 -33.21 83.47 -28.27
C ALA A 239 -34.59 83.28 -27.63
N TYR A 240 -34.68 83.41 -26.30
CA TYR A 240 -35.93 83.30 -25.57
C TYR A 240 -36.80 84.55 -25.71
N ALA A 241 -36.20 85.74 -25.72
CA ALA A 241 -36.93 86.99 -25.97
C ALA A 241 -37.65 86.98 -27.32
N ALA A 242 -37.02 86.44 -28.38
CA ALA A 242 -37.65 86.29 -29.69
C ALA A 242 -38.89 85.37 -29.68
N VAL A 243 -38.96 84.41 -28.75
CA VAL A 243 -40.12 83.52 -28.57
C VAL A 243 -41.27 84.24 -27.86
N LEU A 244 -40.98 85.25 -27.04
CA LEU A 244 -42.01 86.05 -26.36
C LEU A 244 -42.85 86.86 -27.34
N GLU A 245 -42.27 87.28 -28.46
CA GLU A 245 -42.98 87.97 -29.55
C GLU A 245 -44.05 87.07 -30.21
N GLU A 246 -43.99 85.75 -30.00
CA GLU A 246 -44.97 84.78 -30.53
C GLU A 246 -46.12 84.49 -29.54
N LEU A 247 -46.02 84.98 -28.30
CA LEU A 247 -47.11 84.92 -27.32
C LEU A 247 -48.09 86.08 -27.57
N PRO A 248 -49.40 85.87 -27.32
CA PRO A 248 -50.42 86.91 -27.52
C PRO A 248 -50.22 88.13 -26.62
#